data_AF-A0A7S3BF28-F1
#
_entry.id   AF-A0A7S3BF28-F1
#
_cell.length_a   1.000
_cell.length_b   1.000
_cell.length_c   1.000
_cell.angle_alpha   90.00
_cell.angle_beta   90.00
_cell.angle_gamma   90.00
#
_symmetry.space_group_name_H-M   'P 1'
#
loop_
_entity.id
_entity.type
_entity.pdbx_description
1 polymer ?
#
loop_
_entity_poly.entity_id
_entity_poly.type
_entity_poly.pdbx_seq_one_letter_code
_entity_poly.pdbx_strand_id
1 'polypeptide(L)'
;EPYTSVVDHFRPNSELFPPSWKGRIAASSAGIFAMIGMLVLASRVWGSSTVLLCYIPPYMVCNAWLVLYTWLQHTKEDLPHYGDDEWSWVKGALSTIDRPYSECFGFHDWMHHRIGSTHVFHHVFSKAPCYKAVEATRHLKAFLEPKGLYNYDARPILTAAWQTAKNCHFVEGTTGAQYFKSLRNAK
;
A
#
# COMPACT_ATOMS: atom_id res chain seq x y z
N GLU A 1 -5.53 -24.51 -8.02
CA GLU A 1 -6.88 -25.08 -7.83
C GLU A 1 -7.89 -23.94 -7.87
N PRO A 2 -9.00 -24.06 -8.62
CA PRO A 2 -10.10 -23.08 -8.56
C PRO A 2 -10.81 -23.18 -7.20
N TYR A 3 -11.34 -22.04 -6.72
CA TYR A 3 -12.09 -22.00 -5.45
C TYR A 3 -13.36 -22.86 -5.52
N THR A 4 -13.65 -23.60 -4.45
CA THR A 4 -14.81 -24.51 -4.37
C THR A 4 -16.09 -23.83 -3.85
N SER A 5 -15.95 -22.61 -3.33
CA SER A 5 -17.03 -21.81 -2.75
C SER A 5 -16.89 -20.33 -3.13
N VAL A 6 -17.92 -19.54 -2.81
CA VAL A 6 -17.87 -18.08 -3.00
C VAL A 6 -16.82 -17.50 -2.06
N VAL A 7 -15.77 -16.94 -2.65
CA VAL A 7 -14.67 -16.28 -1.95
C VAL A 7 -14.93 -14.79 -1.75
N ASP A 8 -14.83 -14.33 -0.51
CA ASP A 8 -14.89 -12.92 -0.14
C ASP A 8 -14.16 -12.64 1.18
N HIS A 9 -14.03 -11.36 1.54
CA HIS A 9 -13.25 -10.91 2.69
C HIS A 9 -14.00 -10.95 4.03
N PHE A 10 -15.31 -11.14 4.02
CA PHE A 10 -16.18 -11.02 5.20
C PHE A 10 -16.64 -12.37 5.75
N ARG A 11 -16.60 -13.45 4.95
CA ARG A 11 -16.97 -14.80 5.35
C ARG A 11 -15.81 -15.48 6.11
N PRO A 12 -16.02 -15.93 7.36
CA PRO A 12 -15.00 -16.65 8.12
C PRO A 12 -14.46 -17.89 7.42
N ASN A 13 -15.30 -18.59 6.65
CA ASN A 13 -14.94 -19.82 5.94
C ASN A 13 -14.43 -19.58 4.51
N SER A 14 -14.07 -18.35 4.14
CA SER A 14 -13.54 -18.04 2.81
C SER A 14 -12.21 -18.74 2.55
N GLU A 15 -12.07 -19.35 1.37
CA GLU A 15 -10.84 -20.02 0.92
C GLU A 15 -9.67 -19.05 0.67
N LEU A 16 -9.91 -17.73 0.72
CA LEU A 16 -8.87 -16.70 0.65
C LEU A 16 -7.92 -16.72 1.85
N PHE A 17 -8.36 -17.25 3.00
CA PHE A 17 -7.62 -17.15 4.25
C PHE A 17 -7.37 -18.52 4.89
N PRO A 18 -6.28 -18.66 5.67
CA PRO A 18 -6.07 -19.85 6.48
C PRO A 18 -7.24 -20.11 7.44
N PRO A 19 -7.63 -21.37 7.69
CA PRO A 19 -8.72 -21.70 8.61
C PRO A 19 -8.57 -21.13 10.03
N SER A 20 -7.33 -20.89 10.48
CA SER A 20 -7.02 -20.28 11.77
C SER A 20 -7.46 -18.82 11.89
N TRP A 21 -7.77 -18.13 10.77
CA TRP A 21 -8.17 -16.73 10.77
C TRP A 21 -9.70 -16.53 10.88
N LYS A 22 -10.49 -17.61 10.89
CA LYS A 22 -11.97 -17.57 11.02
C LYS A 22 -12.46 -16.58 12.07
N GLY A 23 -11.92 -16.67 13.29
CA GLY A 23 -12.30 -15.78 14.40
C GLY A 23 -11.92 -14.31 14.16
N ARG A 24 -10.78 -14.05 13.51
CA ARG A 24 -10.31 -12.70 13.17
C ARG A 24 -11.21 -12.06 12.11
N ILE A 25 -11.61 -12.84 11.10
CA ILE A 25 -12.54 -12.40 10.05
C ILE A 25 -13.90 -12.08 10.67
N ALA A 26 -14.45 -12.99 11.49
CA ALA A 26 -15.72 -12.77 12.16
C ALA A 26 -15.70 -11.49 13.04
N ALA A 27 -14.64 -11.30 13.83
CA ALA A 27 -14.46 -10.11 14.66
C ALA A 27 -14.36 -8.82 13.83
N SER A 28 -13.61 -8.85 12.72
CA SER A 28 -13.49 -7.71 11.79
C SER A 28 -14.85 -7.36 11.18
N SER A 29 -15.59 -8.35 10.66
CA SER A 29 -16.93 -8.14 10.10
C SER A 29 -17.89 -7.57 11.16
N ALA A 30 -17.88 -8.12 12.38
CA ALA A 30 -18.69 -7.60 13.48
C ALA A 30 -18.31 -6.15 13.83
N GLY A 31 -17.02 -5.80 13.82
CA GLY A 31 -16.54 -4.43 14.04
C GLY A 31 -17.07 -3.44 13.00
N ILE A 32 -17.12 -3.84 11.73
CA ILE A 32 -17.70 -3.00 10.66
C ILE A 32 -19.19 -2.77 10.91
N PHE A 33 -19.97 -3.81 11.19
CA PHE A 33 -21.40 -3.65 11.50
C PHE A 33 -21.64 -2.82 12.77
N ALA A 34 -20.81 -2.99 13.79
CA ALA A 34 -20.85 -2.17 15.00
C ALA A 34 -20.60 -0.70 14.70
N MET A 35 -19.59 -0.37 13.88
CA MET A 35 -19.30 1.00 13.46
C MET A 35 -20.46 1.61 12.66
N ILE A 36 -21.03 0.86 11.71
CA ILE A 36 -22.22 1.30 10.96
C ILE A 36 -23.39 1.57 11.91
N GLY A 37 -23.63 0.68 12.88
CA GLY A 37 -24.65 0.86 13.91
C GLY A 37 -24.41 2.13 14.75
N MET A 38 -23.18 2.37 15.17
CA MET A 38 -22.80 3.60 15.90
C MET A 38 -23.06 4.86 15.07
N LEU A 39 -22.74 4.86 13.77
CA LEU A 39 -23.02 5.99 12.88
C LEU A 39 -24.52 6.24 12.70
N VAL A 40 -25.32 5.17 12.61
CA VAL A 40 -26.80 5.27 12.54
C VAL A 40 -27.35 5.86 13.84
N LEU A 41 -26.88 5.39 15.00
CA LEU A 41 -27.29 5.93 16.30
C LEU A 41 -26.87 7.39 16.46
N ALA A 42 -25.63 7.72 16.11
CA ALA A 42 -25.12 9.09 16.07
C ALA A 42 -25.98 10.00 15.19
N SER A 43 -26.42 9.50 14.03
CA SER A 43 -27.28 10.24 13.10
C SER A 43 -28.66 10.56 13.70
N ARG A 44 -29.16 9.73 14.60
CA ARG A 44 -30.42 10.00 15.33
C ARG A 44 -30.28 11.09 16.39
N VAL A 45 -29.08 11.32 16.91
CA VAL A 45 -28.80 12.33 17.95
C VAL A 45 -28.40 13.67 17.33
N TRP A 46 -27.49 13.65 16.36
CA TRP A 46 -26.89 14.88 15.80
C TRP A 46 -27.35 15.21 14.37
N GLY A 47 -28.23 14.39 13.79
CA GLY A 47 -28.70 14.51 12.43
C GLY A 47 -27.76 13.83 11.42
N SER A 48 -28.35 13.18 10.42
CA SER A 48 -27.61 12.44 9.39
C SER A 48 -26.64 13.32 8.60
N SER A 49 -27.02 14.57 8.29
CA SER A 49 -26.16 15.50 7.55
C SER A 49 -24.87 15.81 8.30
N THR A 50 -24.95 16.04 9.60
CA THR A 50 -23.78 16.30 10.46
C THR A 50 -22.84 15.10 10.44
N VAL A 51 -23.37 13.89 10.69
CA VAL A 51 -22.55 12.67 10.72
C VAL A 51 -21.91 12.40 9.37
N LEU A 52 -22.66 12.53 8.27
CA LEU A 52 -22.12 12.32 6.92
C LEU A 52 -20.97 13.29 6.61
N LEU A 53 -21.15 14.59 6.89
CA LEU A 53 -20.15 15.62 6.61
C LEU A 53 -18.91 15.51 7.52
N CYS A 54 -19.07 15.07 8.77
CA CYS A 54 -17.96 14.90 9.69
C CYS A 54 -17.22 13.56 9.51
N TYR A 55 -17.86 12.53 8.96
CA TYR A 55 -17.27 11.19 8.85
C TYR A 55 -16.76 10.87 7.45
N ILE A 56 -17.57 11.09 6.40
CA ILE A 56 -17.26 10.60 5.06
C ILE A 56 -16.10 11.36 4.42
N PRO A 57 -16.05 12.71 4.39
CA PRO A 57 -14.93 13.41 3.76
C PRO A 57 -13.56 13.10 4.41
N PRO A 58 -13.39 13.15 5.75
CA PRO A 58 -12.11 12.77 6.36
C PRO A 58 -11.73 11.31 6.08
N TYR A 59 -12.69 10.39 6.13
CA TYR A 59 -12.47 8.99 5.79
C TYR A 59 -11.97 8.84 4.34
N MET A 60 -12.62 9.49 3.38
CA MET A 60 -12.23 9.44 1.97
C MET A 60 -10.86 10.07 1.73
N VAL A 61 -10.54 11.19 2.35
CA VAL A 61 -9.23 11.84 2.24
C VAL A 61 -8.12 10.93 2.80
N CYS A 62 -8.33 10.34 3.98
CA CYS A 62 -7.38 9.41 4.59
C CYS A 62 -7.13 8.19 3.69
N ASN A 63 -8.20 7.57 3.19
CA ASN A 63 -8.07 6.41 2.30
C ASN A 63 -7.45 6.75 0.95
N ALA A 64 -7.76 7.93 0.38
CA ALA A 64 -7.16 8.38 -0.87
C ALA A 64 -5.64 8.50 -0.74
N TRP A 65 -5.14 9.10 0.34
CA TRP A 65 -3.70 9.18 0.61
C TRP A 65 -3.07 7.81 0.85
N LEU A 66 -3.71 6.97 1.67
CA LEU A 66 -3.22 5.62 1.97
C LEU A 66 -3.05 4.78 0.69
N VAL A 67 -4.08 4.77 -0.17
CA VAL A 67 -4.05 4.03 -1.43
C VAL A 67 -3.00 4.63 -2.37
N LEU A 68 -2.99 5.96 -2.54
CA LEU A 68 -2.08 6.63 -3.46
C LEU A 68 -0.61 6.38 -3.10
N TYR A 69 -0.23 6.52 -1.83
CA TYR A 69 1.16 6.33 -1.40
C TYR A 69 1.58 4.89 -1.53
N THR A 70 0.78 3.97 -0.99
CA THR A 70 1.08 2.54 -1.06
C THR A 70 1.22 2.11 -2.52
N TRP A 71 0.30 2.53 -3.40
CA TRP A 71 0.39 2.22 -4.82
C TRP A 71 1.68 2.77 -5.44
N LEU A 72 2.00 4.05 -5.25
CA LEU A 72 3.21 4.65 -5.82
C LEU A 72 4.50 4.02 -5.30
N GLN A 73 4.56 3.71 -4.02
CA GLN A 73 5.73 3.13 -3.37
C GLN A 73 5.96 1.65 -3.74
N HIS A 74 4.96 0.99 -4.31
CA HIS A 74 4.99 -0.43 -4.71
C HIS A 74 4.82 -0.64 -6.22
N THR A 75 4.75 0.42 -7.03
CA THR A 75 4.46 0.29 -8.46
C THR A 75 5.32 1.26 -9.28
N LYS A 76 6.17 0.67 -10.13
CA LYS A 76 6.99 1.36 -11.13
C LYS A 76 7.42 0.36 -12.21
N GLU A 77 7.72 0.87 -13.40
CA GLU A 77 8.04 0.07 -14.60
C GLU A 77 9.29 -0.83 -14.42
N ASP A 78 10.28 -0.36 -13.66
CA ASP A 78 11.55 -1.04 -13.39
C ASP A 78 11.55 -1.83 -12.06
N LEU A 79 10.41 -1.91 -11.36
CA LEU A 79 10.29 -2.62 -10.09
C LEU A 79 9.91 -4.10 -10.34
N PRO A 80 10.72 -5.07 -9.89
CA PRO A 80 10.48 -6.47 -10.17
C PRO A 80 9.28 -7.02 -9.36
N HIS A 81 8.50 -7.87 -10.02
CA HIS A 81 7.42 -8.67 -9.44
C HIS A 81 7.83 -10.13 -9.54
N TYR A 82 8.12 -10.75 -8.39
CA TYR A 82 8.64 -12.12 -8.37
C TYR A 82 7.51 -13.14 -8.32
N GLY A 83 7.59 -14.13 -9.21
CA GLY A 83 6.82 -15.36 -9.11
C GLY A 83 7.22 -16.20 -7.89
N ASP A 84 6.39 -17.19 -7.55
CA ASP A 84 6.60 -18.06 -6.39
C ASP A 84 7.94 -18.83 -6.44
N ASP A 85 8.47 -19.05 -7.64
CA ASP A 85 9.76 -19.71 -7.91
C ASP A 85 10.97 -18.83 -7.56
N GLU A 86 10.84 -17.51 -7.66
CA GLU A 86 11.92 -16.55 -7.42
C GLU A 86 11.74 -15.73 -6.14
N TRP A 87 10.53 -15.69 -5.58
CA TRP A 87 10.21 -14.82 -4.45
C TRP A 87 10.94 -15.22 -3.17
N SER A 88 11.41 -14.22 -2.44
CA SER A 88 11.83 -14.36 -1.05
C SER A 88 11.42 -13.12 -0.28
N TRP A 89 11.34 -13.23 1.05
CA TRP A 89 10.98 -12.10 1.90
C TRP A 89 11.89 -10.88 1.66
N VAL A 90 13.21 -11.09 1.52
CA VAL A 90 14.17 -10.01 1.27
C VAL A 90 13.96 -9.37 -0.11
N LYS A 91 13.79 -10.19 -1.16
CA LYS A 91 13.50 -9.69 -2.52
C LYS A 91 12.21 -8.87 -2.54
N GLY A 92 11.16 -9.34 -1.86
CA GLY A 92 9.90 -8.61 -1.70
C GLY A 92 10.06 -7.30 -0.95
N ALA A 93 10.74 -7.31 0.21
CA ALA A 93 10.94 -6.12 1.03
C ALA A 93 11.75 -5.02 0.29
N LEU A 94 12.74 -5.42 -0.51
CA LEU A 94 13.55 -4.50 -1.32
C LEU A 94 12.84 -4.05 -2.61
N SER A 95 11.74 -4.70 -3.00
CA SER A 95 10.92 -4.30 -4.16
C SER A 95 9.91 -3.22 -3.78
N THR A 96 10.42 -2.17 -3.14
CA THR A 96 9.66 -1.00 -2.67
C THR A 96 10.50 0.25 -2.92
N ILE A 97 9.86 1.42 -2.98
CA ILE A 97 10.50 2.65 -3.50
C ILE A 97 10.41 3.77 -2.47
N ASP A 98 11.54 4.42 -2.19
CA ASP A 98 11.55 5.67 -1.45
C ASP A 98 11.18 6.84 -2.40
N ARG A 99 10.13 7.57 -2.02
CA ARG A 99 9.56 8.72 -2.72
C ARG A 99 9.40 9.88 -1.75
N PRO A 100 10.36 10.81 -1.66
CA PRO A 100 10.34 11.87 -0.64
C PRO A 100 9.32 12.99 -0.91
N TYR A 101 8.62 12.98 -2.05
CA TYR A 101 7.57 13.95 -2.42
C TYR A 101 7.96 15.40 -2.08
N SER A 102 9.03 15.88 -2.72
CA SER A 102 9.67 17.17 -2.40
C SER A 102 8.79 18.40 -2.69
N GLU A 103 7.69 18.21 -3.42
CA GLU A 103 6.68 19.24 -3.65
C GLU A 103 6.19 19.87 -2.35
N CYS A 104 5.70 21.11 -2.44
CA CYS A 104 5.22 21.85 -1.28
C CYS A 104 6.24 21.88 -0.13
N PHE A 105 7.53 22.01 -0.45
CA PHE A 105 8.63 22.00 0.52
C PHE A 105 8.70 20.72 1.38
N GLY A 106 8.31 19.57 0.81
CA GLY A 106 8.30 18.28 1.51
C GLY A 106 7.17 18.15 2.55
N PHE A 107 6.12 18.96 2.42
CA PHE A 107 4.97 18.96 3.33
C PHE A 107 4.26 17.61 3.38
N HIS A 108 4.03 16.98 2.22
CA HIS A 108 3.31 15.71 2.16
C HIS A 108 4.10 14.58 2.82
N ASP A 109 5.41 14.51 2.58
CA ASP A 109 6.27 13.54 3.24
C ASP A 109 6.38 13.79 4.75
N TRP A 110 6.49 15.05 5.19
CA TRP A 110 6.46 15.40 6.63
C TRP A 110 5.14 15.00 7.31
N MET A 111 4.01 15.35 6.70
CA MET A 111 2.66 15.06 7.22
C MET A 111 2.45 13.56 7.44
N HIS A 112 2.98 12.73 6.54
CA HIS A 112 2.89 11.28 6.63
C HIS A 112 4.12 10.65 7.33
N HIS A 113 4.70 11.35 8.31
CA HIS A 113 5.78 10.84 9.15
C HIS A 113 7.02 10.35 8.38
N ARG A 114 7.35 11.01 7.28
CA ARG A 114 8.48 10.70 6.38
C ARG A 114 8.39 9.31 5.74
N ILE A 115 7.20 8.70 5.68
CA ILE A 115 7.04 7.36 5.10
C ILE A 115 7.42 7.32 3.63
N GLY A 116 7.25 8.43 2.89
CA GLY A 116 7.73 8.55 1.51
C GLY A 116 9.23 8.37 1.44
N SER A 117 9.98 9.11 2.28
CA SER A 117 11.44 9.06 2.34
C SER A 117 12.04 7.82 3.03
N THR A 118 11.22 6.94 3.61
CA THR A 118 11.69 5.85 4.49
C THR A 118 10.99 4.52 4.27
N HIS A 119 10.28 4.38 3.15
CA HIS A 119 9.46 3.22 2.85
C HIS A 119 10.26 1.93 2.70
N VAL A 120 11.41 1.97 2.02
CA VAL A 120 12.30 0.80 1.89
C VAL A 120 12.74 0.32 3.27
N PHE A 121 13.12 1.25 4.15
CA PHE A 121 13.45 0.94 5.54
C PHE A 121 12.24 0.34 6.27
N HIS A 122 11.05 0.91 6.09
CA HIS A 122 9.82 0.38 6.68
C HIS A 122 9.55 -1.06 6.24
N HIS A 123 9.83 -1.45 5.00
CA HIS A 123 9.63 -2.84 4.58
C HIS A 123 10.66 -3.81 5.16
N VAL A 124 11.92 -3.39 5.24
CA VAL A 124 12.98 -4.21 5.85
C VAL A 124 12.79 -4.31 7.37
N PHE A 125 12.31 -3.25 8.02
CA PHE A 125 12.15 -3.15 9.47
C PHE A 125 10.75 -2.66 9.87
N SER A 126 9.70 -3.38 9.47
CA SER A 126 8.29 -2.94 9.62
C SER A 126 7.80 -2.74 11.05
N LYS A 127 8.53 -3.26 12.03
CA LYS A 127 8.26 -3.05 13.46
C LYS A 127 8.99 -1.84 14.05
N ALA A 128 9.95 -1.26 13.33
CA ALA A 128 10.69 -0.10 13.80
C ALA A 128 9.81 1.17 13.69
N PRO A 129 9.80 2.04 14.72
CA PRO A 129 9.02 3.26 14.69
C PRO A 129 9.65 4.32 13.78
N CYS A 130 8.85 5.28 13.32
CA CYS A 130 9.28 6.33 12.38
C CYS A 130 10.29 7.35 12.96
N TYR A 131 10.42 7.47 14.29
CA TYR A 131 11.21 8.51 14.97
C TYR A 131 12.67 8.61 14.49
N LYS A 132 13.28 7.47 14.16
CA LYS A 132 14.67 7.35 13.68
C LYS A 132 14.76 6.76 12.27
N ALA A 133 13.63 6.62 11.57
CA ALA A 133 13.58 5.99 10.25
C ALA A 133 14.42 6.76 9.23
N VAL A 134 14.43 8.11 9.27
CA VAL A 134 15.26 8.91 8.35
C VAL A 134 16.75 8.63 8.53
N GLU A 135 17.22 8.56 9.78
CA GLU A 135 18.62 8.24 10.10
C GLU A 135 18.97 6.82 9.66
N ALA A 136 18.11 5.85 9.99
CA ALA A 136 18.30 4.46 9.62
C ALA A 136 18.27 4.25 8.08
N THR A 137 17.38 4.95 7.36
CA THR A 137 17.34 4.93 5.90
C THR A 137 18.64 5.42 5.30
N ARG A 138 19.32 6.43 5.87
CA ARG A 138 20.63 6.87 5.34
C ARG A 138 21.67 5.74 5.36
N HIS A 139 21.70 4.96 6.45
CA HIS A 139 22.61 3.81 6.57
C HIS A 139 22.20 2.65 5.66
N LEU A 140 20.91 2.33 5.60
CA LEU A 140 20.40 1.29 4.73
C LEU A 140 20.66 1.60 3.26
N LYS A 141 20.36 2.84 2.84
CA LYS A 141 20.63 3.37 1.51
C LYS A 141 22.11 3.26 1.15
N ALA A 142 23.00 3.72 2.03
CA ALA A 142 24.45 3.63 1.82
C ALA A 142 24.97 2.20 1.64
N PHE A 143 24.29 1.21 2.23
CA PHE A 143 24.61 -0.21 2.05
C PHE A 143 24.04 -0.82 0.76
N LEU A 144 22.81 -0.44 0.39
CA LEU A 144 22.08 -1.03 -0.74
C LEU A 144 22.38 -0.37 -2.10
N GLU A 145 22.60 0.94 -2.14
CA GLU A 145 22.89 1.68 -3.39
C GLU A 145 24.11 1.13 -4.14
N PRO A 146 25.27 0.88 -3.49
CA PRO A 146 26.44 0.31 -4.18
C PRO A 146 26.19 -1.08 -4.78
N LYS A 147 25.11 -1.75 -4.38
CA LYS A 147 24.70 -3.08 -4.86
C LYS A 147 23.61 -3.00 -5.93
N GLY A 148 23.11 -1.80 -6.24
CA GLY A 148 21.96 -1.62 -7.13
C GLY A 148 20.64 -2.14 -6.56
N LEU A 149 20.51 -2.23 -5.23
CA LEU A 149 19.36 -2.82 -4.53
C LEU A 149 18.46 -1.80 -3.83
N TYR A 150 18.65 -0.51 -4.10
CA TYR A 150 17.88 0.57 -3.50
C TYR A 150 17.06 1.30 -4.56
N ASN A 151 15.74 1.29 -4.43
CA ASN A 151 14.86 1.96 -5.37
C ASN A 151 14.46 3.34 -4.83
N TYR A 152 14.63 4.35 -5.67
CA TYR A 152 14.34 5.73 -5.33
C TYR A 152 13.68 6.44 -6.51
N ASP A 153 12.72 7.30 -6.21
CA ASP A 153 12.02 8.07 -7.24
C ASP A 153 11.57 9.44 -6.70
N ALA A 154 12.19 10.50 -7.22
CA ALA A 154 11.92 11.89 -6.86
C ALA A 154 10.84 12.57 -7.72
N ARG A 155 10.15 11.83 -8.61
CA ARG A 155 9.05 12.40 -9.41
C ARG A 155 7.96 12.96 -8.49
N PRO A 156 7.38 14.13 -8.83
CA PRO A 156 6.24 14.66 -8.09
C PRO A 156 5.07 13.70 -8.02
N ILE A 157 4.29 13.75 -6.93
CA ILE A 157 3.16 12.83 -6.69
C ILE A 157 2.27 12.69 -7.93
N LEU A 158 1.86 13.81 -8.54
CA LEU A 158 0.97 13.79 -9.72
C LEU A 158 1.65 13.21 -10.96
N THR A 159 2.93 13.51 -11.17
CA THR A 159 3.72 12.97 -12.29
C THR A 159 3.92 11.47 -12.13
N ALA A 160 4.28 11.03 -10.93
CA ALA A 160 4.43 9.62 -10.59
C ALA A 160 3.10 8.88 -10.78
N ALA A 161 2.00 9.40 -10.24
CA ALA A 161 0.66 8.80 -10.37
C ALA A 161 0.25 8.67 -11.84
N TRP A 162 0.45 9.72 -12.63
CA TRP A 162 0.13 9.69 -14.05
C TRP A 162 0.97 8.66 -14.82
N GLN A 163 2.28 8.61 -14.58
CA GLN A 163 3.17 7.69 -15.29
C GLN A 163 2.91 6.25 -14.86
N THR A 164 2.77 5.98 -13.56
CA THR A 164 2.40 4.66 -13.04
C THR A 164 1.07 4.20 -13.62
N ALA A 165 0.03 5.04 -13.62
CA ALA A 165 -1.28 4.71 -14.22
C ALA A 165 -1.17 4.39 -15.71
N LYS A 166 -0.33 5.11 -16.45
CA LYS A 166 -0.19 4.97 -17.91
C LYS A 166 0.67 3.76 -18.32
N ASN A 167 1.62 3.37 -17.48
CA ASN A 167 2.67 2.43 -17.87
C ASN A 167 2.60 1.09 -17.13
N CYS A 168 1.98 1.03 -15.94
CA CYS A 168 1.98 -0.15 -15.08
C CYS A 168 0.60 -0.81 -15.02
N HIS A 169 0.25 -1.59 -16.04
CA HIS A 169 -1.08 -2.21 -16.14
C HIS A 169 -1.09 -3.71 -15.84
N PHE A 170 -0.08 -4.45 -16.31
CA PHE A 170 -0.01 -5.90 -16.16
C PHE A 170 1.43 -6.41 -16.13
N VAL A 171 1.60 -7.66 -15.72
CA VAL A 171 2.84 -8.46 -15.84
C VAL A 171 2.57 -9.66 -16.74
N GLU A 172 3.58 -10.16 -17.45
CA GLU A 172 3.41 -11.16 -18.53
C GLU A 172 3.19 -12.60 -18.02
N GLY A 173 3.54 -12.88 -16.76
CA GLY A 173 3.37 -14.20 -16.17
C GLY A 173 3.52 -14.21 -14.65
N THR A 174 3.61 -15.42 -14.09
CA THR A 174 3.73 -15.67 -12.65
C THR A 174 5.01 -16.41 -12.27
N THR A 175 5.97 -16.52 -13.19
CA THR A 175 7.26 -17.20 -12.99
C THR A 175 8.41 -16.24 -13.19
N GLY A 176 9.49 -16.40 -12.45
CA GLY A 176 10.67 -15.54 -12.58
C GLY A 176 10.46 -14.12 -12.07
N ALA A 177 11.36 -13.21 -12.46
CA ALA A 177 11.20 -11.78 -12.22
C ALA A 177 10.45 -11.13 -13.39
N GLN A 178 9.30 -10.53 -13.08
CA GLN A 178 8.41 -9.87 -14.03
C GLN A 178 8.45 -8.35 -13.84
N TYR A 179 8.12 -7.62 -14.89
CA TYR A 179 8.09 -6.15 -14.87
C TYR A 179 6.80 -5.64 -15.46
N PHE A 180 6.34 -4.51 -14.94
CA PHE A 180 5.12 -3.88 -15.39
C PHE A 180 5.19 -3.50 -16.88
N LYS A 181 4.10 -3.79 -17.59
CA LYS A 181 3.90 -3.46 -19.01
C LYS A 181 2.69 -2.56 -19.17
N SER A 182 2.73 -1.77 -20.24
CA SER A 182 1.60 -0.94 -20.64
C SER A 182 0.70 -1.68 -21.61
N LEU A 183 -0.63 -1.63 -21.40
CA LEU A 183 -1.62 -2.10 -22.37
C LEU A 183 -1.50 -1.40 -23.73
N ARG A 184 -0.88 -0.22 -23.80
CA ARG A 184 -0.59 0.46 -25.07
C ARG A 184 0.42 -0.29 -25.95
N ASN A 185 1.20 -1.18 -25.33
CA ASN A 185 2.21 -2.01 -26.00
C ASN A 185 1.72 -3.46 -26.16
N ALA A 186 0.53 -3.80 -25.65
CA ALA A 186 -0.08 -5.11 -25.86
C ALA A 186 -0.58 -5.15 -27.32
N LYS A 187 0.07 -5.98 -28.15
CA LYS A 187 -0.38 -6.31 -29.49
C LYS A 187 -1.36 -7.48 -29.44
#